data_AF-A0A966SQK6-F1
#
_entry.id   AF-A0A966SQK6-F1
#
_cell.length_a   1.000
_cell.length_b   1.000
_cell.length_c   1.000
_cell.angle_alpha   90.00
_cell.angle_beta   90.00
_cell.angle_gamma   90.00
#
_symmetry.space_group_name_H-M   'P 1'
#
loop_
_entity.id
_entity.type
_entity.pdbx_description
1 polymer ?
#
loop_
_entity_poly.entity_id
_entity_poly.type
_entity_poly.pdbx_seq_one_letter_code
_entity_poly.pdbx_strand_id
1 'polypeptide(L)' 'KAACRSWLGNTTITRMQRICDGPVVTLLCPSPFVREWLTQHYLADITGWFVEATKNDARVNRVELITEG' A
#
# COMPACT_ATOMS: atom_id res chain seq x y z
N LYS A 1 -0.21 18.12 -5.53
CA LYS A 1 -0.17 16.79 -4.86
C LYS A 1 0.60 15.81 -5.76
N ALA A 2 1.93 15.91 -5.81
CA ALA A 2 2.77 15.21 -6.82
C ALA A 2 4.00 14.50 -6.23
N ALA A 3 4.36 14.75 -4.97
CA ALA A 3 5.55 14.17 -4.33
C ALA A 3 5.45 12.65 -4.09
N CYS A 4 4.25 12.10 -4.05
CA CYS A 4 4.05 10.70 -3.69
C CYS A 4 4.39 9.71 -4.81
N ARG A 5 4.56 10.18 -6.05
CA ARG A 5 4.91 9.32 -7.20
C ARG A 5 6.36 8.85 -7.18
N SER A 6 7.29 9.61 -6.62
CA SER A 6 8.72 9.25 -6.70
C SER A 6 9.11 8.09 -5.78
N TRP A 7 8.49 7.95 -4.61
CA TRP A 7 8.75 6.81 -3.70
C TRP A 7 7.98 5.56 -4.09
N LEU A 8 6.74 5.73 -4.57
CA LEU A 8 5.93 4.64 -5.10
C LEU A 8 6.47 4.09 -6.43
N GLY A 9 7.32 4.84 -7.14
CA GLY A 9 7.92 4.41 -8.41
C GLY A 9 8.71 3.10 -8.34
N ASN A 10 9.28 2.78 -7.18
CA ASN A 10 9.96 1.50 -6.93
C ASN A 10 9.13 0.53 -6.07
N THR A 11 7.87 0.87 -5.77
CA THR A 11 7.01 0.03 -4.94
C THR A 11 6.03 -0.71 -5.84
N THR A 12 6.12 -2.04 -5.90
CA THR A 12 5.25 -2.84 -6.78
C THR A 12 4.06 -3.35 -5.97
N ILE A 13 2.85 -3.20 -6.51
CA ILE A 13 1.67 -3.89 -5.95
C ILE A 13 1.85 -5.38 -6.29
N THR A 14 2.24 -6.18 -5.31
CA THR A 14 2.53 -7.60 -5.52
C THR A 14 1.31 -8.48 -5.34
N ARG A 15 0.34 -8.06 -4.51
CA ARG A 15 -0.83 -8.89 -4.26
C ARG A 15 -2.02 -8.07 -3.79
N MET A 16 -3.21 -8.44 -4.27
CA MET A 16 -4.48 -8.02 -3.69
C MET A 16 -5.22 -9.29 -3.28
N GLN A 17 -5.44 -9.48 -1.99
CA GLN A 17 -6.08 -10.68 -1.44
C GLN A 17 -7.28 -10.32 -0.61
N ARG A 18 -8.34 -11.12 -0.67
CA ARG A 18 -9.46 -11.01 0.26
C ARG A 18 -9.17 -11.91 1.46
N ILE A 19 -8.78 -11.33 2.58
CA ILE A 19 -8.60 -12.05 3.85
C ILE A 19 -9.83 -11.75 4.69
N CYS A 20 -10.60 -12.77 5.09
CA CYS A 20 -11.83 -12.78 5.92
C CYS A 20 -12.57 -11.45 6.19
N ASP A 21 -11.90 -10.43 6.71
CA ASP A 21 -12.38 -9.07 7.02
C ASP A 21 -12.43 -8.09 5.82
N GLY A 22 -11.88 -8.45 4.65
CA GLY A 22 -11.96 -7.64 3.43
C GLY A 22 -10.76 -7.76 2.48
N PRO A 23 -10.76 -6.99 1.38
CA PRO A 23 -9.62 -6.88 0.49
C PRO A 23 -8.44 -6.19 1.19
N VAL A 24 -7.28 -6.82 1.13
CA VAL A 24 -5.99 -6.35 1.65
C VAL A 24 -5.04 -6.21 0.46
N VAL A 25 -4.41 -5.04 0.36
CA VAL A 25 -3.41 -4.75 -0.67
C VAL A 25 -2.03 -4.90 -0.06
N THR A 26 -1.20 -5.73 -0.68
CA THR A 26 0.20 -5.91 -0.31
C THR A 26 1.07 -5.14 -1.29
N LEU A 27 1.86 -4.21 -0.76
CA LEU A 27 2.86 -3.45 -1.49
C LEU A 27 4.24 -4.00 -1.17
N LEU A 28 4.98 -4.34 -2.21
CA LEU A 28 6.38 -4.72 -2.09
C LEU A 28 7.27 -3.48 -2.16
N CYS A 29 7.94 -3.22 -1.05
CA CYS A 29 8.95 -2.19 -0.91
C CYS A 29 10.33 -2.72 -1.36
N PRO A 30 11.14 -1.87 -2.02
CA PRO A 30 12.45 -2.24 -2.55
C PRO A 30 13.51 -2.42 -1.45
N SER A 31 13.27 -1.94 -0.23
CA SER A 31 14.18 -2.10 0.90
C SER A 31 13.45 -1.98 2.25
N PRO A 32 13.99 -2.56 3.34
CA PRO A 32 13.44 -2.40 4.69
C PRO A 32 13.39 -0.94 5.12
N PHE A 33 14.38 -0.13 4.75
CA PHE A 33 14.36 1.31 5.01
C PHE A 33 13.15 1.99 4.38
N VAL A 34 12.86 1.71 3.11
CA VAL A 34 11.68 2.27 2.42
C VAL A 34 10.38 1.78 3.05
N ARG A 35 10.31 0.50 3.47
CA ARG A 35 9.16 -0.04 4.18
C ARG A 35 8.89 0.73 5.47
N GLU A 36 9.91 0.92 6.30
CA GLU A 36 9.80 1.63 7.58
C GLU A 36 9.42 3.10 7.38
N TRP A 37 10.07 3.77 6.42
CA TRP A 37 9.77 5.16 6.08
C TRP A 37 8.32 5.34 5.60
N LEU A 38 7.84 4.47 4.71
CA LEU A 38 6.45 4.49 4.25
C LEU A 38 5.48 4.14 5.38
N THR A 39 5.83 3.19 6.25
CA THR A 39 5.02 2.82 7.42
C THR A 39 4.81 4.02 8.34
N GLN A 40 5.87 4.77 8.63
CA GLN A 40 5.84 5.90 9.57
C GLN A 40 5.19 7.16 8.98
N HIS A 41 5.42 7.45 7.71
CA HIS A 41 5.05 8.74 7.12
C HIS A 41 3.84 8.69 6.18
N TYR A 42 3.55 7.55 5.55
CA TYR A 42 2.62 7.49 4.41
C TYR A 42 1.60 6.36 4.47
N LEU A 43 1.67 5.42 5.43
CA LEU A 43 0.78 4.26 5.46
C LEU A 43 -0.70 4.65 5.57
N ALA A 44 -1.03 5.65 6.37
CA ALA A 44 -2.40 6.16 6.50
C ALA A 44 -2.91 6.78 5.19
N ASP A 45 -2.10 7.63 4.55
CA ASP A 45 -2.43 8.24 3.24
C ASP A 45 -2.60 7.19 2.15
N ILE A 46 -1.68 6.22 2.07
CA ILE A 46 -1.72 5.13 1.09
C ILE A 46 -3.00 4.31 1.29
N THR A 47 -3.30 3.94 2.53
CA THR A 47 -4.53 3.20 2.86
C THR A 47 -5.77 4.00 2.45
N GLY A 48 -5.80 5.30 2.77
CA GLY A 48 -6.89 6.19 2.35
C GLY A 48 -7.05 6.25 0.83
N TRP A 49 -5.96 6.31 0.06
CA TRP A 49 -6.05 6.30 -1.40
C TRP A 49 -6.58 4.98 -1.95
N PHE A 50 -6.16 3.84 -1.39
CA PHE A 50 -6.70 2.55 -1.82
C PHE A 50 -8.19 2.42 -1.47
N VAL A 51 -8.61 2.84 -0.27
CA VAL A 51 -10.03 2.87 0.12
C VAL A 51 -10.83 3.72 -0.85
N GLU A 52 -10.37 4.94 -1.15
CA GLU A 52 -11.04 5.86 -2.07
C GLU A 52 -11.08 5.33 -3.51
N ALA A 53 -9.96 4.78 -3.99
CA ALA A 53 -9.85 4.26 -5.35
C ALA A 53 -10.69 2.99 -5.55
N THR A 54 -10.88 2.19 -4.51
CA THR A 54 -11.60 0.90 -4.58
C THR A 54 -13.02 0.97 -4.02
N LYS A 55 -13.51 2.16 -3.67
CA LYS A 55 -14.81 2.37 -3.01
C LYS A 55 -16.02 1.77 -3.75
N ASN A 56 -15.94 1.66 -5.09
CA ASN A 56 -17.04 1.18 -5.93
C ASN A 56 -16.95 -0.31 -6.31
N ASP A 57 -15.81 -0.96 -6.06
CA ASP A 57 -15.55 -2.32 -6.55
C ASP A 57 -15.25 -3.27 -5.38
N ALA A 58 -14.11 -3.07 -4.72
CA ALA A 58 -13.61 -3.94 -3.68
C ALA A 58 -12.91 -3.09 -2.63
N ARG A 59 -13.71 -2.38 -1.82
CA ARG A 59 -13.23 -1.45 -0.79
C ARG A 59 -12.15 -2.10 0.05
N VAL A 60 -10.90 -1.71 -0.20
CA VAL A 60 -9.74 -2.19 0.51
C VAL A 60 -9.88 -1.78 1.97
N ASN A 61 -9.71 -2.74 2.87
CA ASN A 61 -9.83 -2.50 4.30
C ASN A 61 -8.46 -2.18 4.92
N ARG A 62 -7.37 -2.73 4.34
CA ARG A 62 -6.02 -2.58 4.86
C ARG A 62 -4.96 -2.64 3.77
N VAL A 63 -3.88 -1.92 3.98
CA VAL A 63 -2.64 -2.02 3.18
C VAL A 63 -1.54 -2.59 4.04
N GLU A 64 -0.79 -3.54 3.50
CA GLU A 64 0.39 -4.14 4.11
C GLU A 64 1.63 -3.85 3.27
N LEU A 65 2.71 -3.45 3.94
CA LEU A 65 4.00 -3.17 3.31
C LEU A 65 4.95 -4.33 3.62
N ILE A 66 5.46 -5.00 2.59
CA ILE A 66 6.44 -6.09 2.70
C ILE A 66 7.74 -5.73 1.99
N THR A 67 8.81 -6.48 2.24
CA THR A 67 10.08 -6.36 1.51
C THR A 67 10.43 -7.72 0.91
N GLU A 68 11.11 -7.72 -0.24
CA GLU A 68 11.77 -8.94 -0.71
C GLU A 68 12.89 -9.24 0.28
N GLY A 69 12.82 -10.42 0.89
CA GLY A 69 13.82 -10.90 1.86
C GLY A 69 15.07 -11.37 1.17
#